data_AF-A0A1Q9BQ29-F1
#
_entry.id   AF-A0A1Q9BQ29-F1
#
_cell.length_a   1.000
_cell.length_b   1.000
_cell.length_c   1.000
_cell.angle_alpha   90.00
_cell.angle_beta   90.00
_cell.angle_gamma   90.00
#
_symmetry.space_group_name_H-M   'P 1'
#
loop_
_entity.id
_entity.type
_entity.pdbx_description
1 polymer ?
#
loop_
_entity_poly.entity_id
_entity_poly.type
_entity_poly.pdbx_seq_one_letter_code
_entity_poly.pdbx_strand_id
1 'polypeptide(L)'
;MLRDSSGFATLDAKIHSAITNVLEGDFARQMDTFKEREGHEGRYVRGRQILWRLDGYLATNALHGSVYDMEDLLNVVMVNDNLVQFIRNWDTVLSGIKKTPSDDVLESLFHRQVNKNKALAHDVAIYERAIDGSPEKTFEFLYKAANRHINAKRLEKNRDRMAKQAAAGMPSAPAPLKRVPKGFCIDFVRKGSCSKDNCPYKHEKPEKPRGRAQVECKFFKQGRCNKGYADP
;
A
#
# COMPACT_ATOMS: atom_id res chain seq x y z
N MET A 1 -9.15 -12.21 45.27
CA MET A 1 -8.09 -11.96 44.27
C MET A 1 -7.83 -13.24 43.51
N LEU A 2 -7.72 -13.17 42.17
CA LEU A 2 -7.50 -14.29 41.24
C LEU A 2 -6.09 -14.92 41.38
N ARG A 3 -5.76 -15.39 42.59
CA ARG A 3 -4.42 -15.86 42.98
C ARG A 3 -4.20 -17.34 42.72
N ASP A 4 -5.28 -18.11 42.67
CA ASP A 4 -5.23 -19.52 42.32
C ASP A 4 -5.39 -19.71 40.81
N SER A 5 -4.67 -20.70 40.30
CA SER A 5 -4.78 -21.12 38.92
C SER A 5 -6.01 -22.00 38.66
N SER A 6 -6.85 -22.32 39.65
CA SER A 6 -8.12 -23.06 39.49
C SER A 6 -8.00 -24.29 38.58
N GLY A 7 -6.87 -25.00 38.65
CA GLY A 7 -6.57 -26.17 37.79
C GLY A 7 -5.98 -25.89 36.40
N PHE A 8 -5.90 -24.63 35.95
CA PHE A 8 -5.45 -24.24 34.59
C PHE A 8 -4.04 -23.63 34.54
N ALA A 9 -3.05 -24.25 35.18
CA ALA A 9 -1.70 -23.67 35.33
C ALA A 9 -0.99 -23.41 33.99
N THR A 10 -1.14 -24.32 33.04
CA THR A 10 -0.54 -24.20 31.71
C THR A 10 -1.17 -23.08 30.88
N LEU A 11 -2.49 -22.93 30.96
CA LEU A 11 -3.22 -21.85 30.30
C LEU A 11 -2.84 -20.50 30.92
N ASP A 12 -2.76 -20.44 32.25
CA ASP A 12 -2.40 -19.22 32.98
C ASP A 12 -0.99 -18.73 32.61
N ALA A 13 -0.01 -19.64 32.50
CA ALA A 13 1.34 -19.31 32.04
C ALA A 13 1.37 -18.86 30.56
N LYS A 14 0.58 -19.50 29.69
CA LYS A 14 0.46 -19.09 28.27
C LYS A 14 -0.14 -17.69 28.14
N ILE A 15 -1.20 -17.40 28.88
CA ILE A 15 -1.84 -16.08 28.92
C ILE A 15 -0.85 -15.03 29.46
N HIS A 16 -0.13 -15.34 30.54
CA HIS A 16 0.88 -14.45 31.09
C HIS A 16 1.93 -14.06 30.04
N SER A 17 2.49 -15.06 29.35
CA SER A 17 3.52 -14.87 28.32
C SER A 17 2.98 -14.10 27.11
N ALA A 18 1.83 -14.53 26.56
CA ALA A 18 1.23 -13.90 25.39
C ALA A 18 0.88 -12.44 25.64
N ILE A 19 0.27 -12.12 26.79
CA ILE A 19 -0.09 -10.75 27.11
C ILE A 19 1.19 -9.92 27.29
N THR A 20 2.16 -10.39 28.09
CA THR A 20 3.41 -9.64 28.35
C THR A 20 4.15 -9.26 27.05
N ASN A 21 4.12 -10.12 26.03
CA ASN A 21 4.78 -9.84 24.74
C ASN A 21 4.05 -8.79 23.89
N VAL A 22 2.77 -8.55 24.14
CA VAL A 22 1.91 -7.61 23.40
C VAL A 22 1.75 -6.28 24.15
N LEU A 23 2.09 -6.23 25.45
CA LEU A 23 1.96 -5.00 26.22
C LEU A 23 3.01 -3.98 25.79
N GLU A 24 2.55 -2.79 25.42
CA GLU A 24 3.38 -1.63 25.11
C GLU A 24 2.93 -0.40 25.91
N GLY A 25 3.78 0.62 25.97
CA GLY A 25 3.44 1.92 26.57
C GLY A 25 3.25 1.89 28.10
N ASP A 26 2.32 2.72 28.59
CA ASP A 26 2.15 2.95 30.03
C ASP A 26 1.56 1.75 30.78
N PHE A 27 0.74 0.93 30.13
CA PHE A 27 0.25 -0.30 30.75
C PHE A 27 1.36 -1.33 31.00
N ALA A 28 2.34 -1.42 30.09
CA ALA A 28 3.52 -2.26 30.30
C ALA A 28 4.30 -1.83 31.55
N ARG A 29 4.53 -0.52 31.71
CA ARG A 29 5.20 0.05 32.90
C ARG A 29 4.45 -0.23 34.21
N GLN A 30 3.11 -0.11 34.18
CA GLN A 30 2.27 -0.47 35.34
C GLN A 30 2.37 -1.96 35.66
N MET A 31 2.44 -2.82 34.63
CA MET A 31 2.57 -4.26 34.80
C MET A 31 3.94 -4.65 35.36
N ASP A 32 5.02 -4.01 34.90
CA ASP A 32 6.37 -4.24 35.43
C ASP A 32 6.46 -3.85 36.90
N THR A 33 5.91 -2.70 37.27
CA THR A 33 5.82 -2.26 38.68
C THR A 33 5.01 -3.24 39.52
N PHE A 34 3.95 -3.82 38.96
CA PHE A 34 3.14 -4.83 39.65
C PHE A 34 3.90 -6.15 39.82
N LYS A 35 4.63 -6.60 38.79
CA LYS A 35 5.50 -7.79 38.86
C LYS A 35 6.61 -7.62 39.89
N GLU A 36 7.25 -6.44 39.93
CA GLU A 36 8.31 -6.12 40.88
C GLU A 36 7.78 -6.14 42.32
N ARG A 37 6.60 -5.55 42.57
CA ARG A 37 5.97 -5.55 43.89
C ARG A 37 5.66 -6.96 44.39
N GLU A 38 5.04 -7.79 43.55
CA GLU A 38 4.74 -9.18 43.93
C GLU A 38 6.04 -9.99 44.09
N GLY A 39 7.07 -9.67 43.29
CA GLY A 39 8.41 -10.24 43.43
C GLY A 39 9.07 -9.92 44.77
N HIS A 40 8.98 -8.67 45.24
CA HIS A 40 9.43 -8.27 46.58
C HIS A 40 8.72 -9.02 47.71
N GLU A 41 7.47 -9.42 47.49
CA GLU A 41 6.69 -10.21 48.44
C GLU A 41 6.90 -11.73 48.25
N GLY A 42 7.82 -12.14 47.38
CA GLY A 42 8.16 -13.54 47.10
C GLY A 42 7.10 -14.30 46.30
N ARG A 43 6.25 -13.60 45.55
CA ARG A 43 5.09 -14.17 44.85
C ARG A 43 5.22 -14.05 43.34
N TYR A 44 4.70 -15.05 42.64
CA TYR A 44 4.63 -15.05 41.18
C TYR A 44 3.30 -14.46 40.68
N VAL A 45 3.39 -13.56 39.71
CA VAL A 45 2.23 -13.00 39.02
C VAL A 45 1.61 -14.02 38.07
N ARG A 46 0.31 -14.26 38.21
CA ARG A 46 -0.48 -15.17 37.37
C ARG A 46 -1.05 -14.46 36.14
N GLY A 47 -1.20 -15.20 35.04
CA GLY A 47 -1.74 -14.67 33.78
C GLY A 47 -3.15 -14.09 33.92
N ARG A 48 -4.00 -14.69 34.75
CA ARG A 48 -5.32 -14.13 35.06
C ARG A 48 -5.29 -12.79 35.79
N GLN A 49 -4.28 -12.55 36.63
CA GLN A 49 -4.13 -11.26 37.31
C GLN A 49 -3.77 -10.17 36.30
N ILE A 50 -2.91 -10.50 35.34
CA ILE A 50 -2.56 -9.61 34.23
C ILE A 50 -3.79 -9.34 33.36
N LEU A 51 -4.53 -10.39 33.00
CA LEU A 51 -5.74 -10.28 32.17
C LEU A 51 -6.83 -9.43 32.83
N TRP A 52 -7.08 -9.62 34.13
CA TRP A 52 -8.05 -8.81 34.86
C TRP A 52 -7.63 -7.33 34.97
N ARG A 53 -6.34 -7.07 35.14
CA ARG A 53 -5.80 -5.70 35.11
C ARG A 53 -5.88 -5.08 33.72
N LEU A 54 -5.69 -5.87 32.67
CA LEU A 54 -5.85 -5.43 31.28
C LEU A 54 -7.31 -5.06 30.99
N ASP A 55 -8.26 -5.89 31.42
CA ASP A 55 -9.69 -5.60 31.32
C ASP A 55 -10.05 -4.29 32.03
N GLY A 56 -9.56 -4.10 33.27
CA GLY A 56 -9.72 -2.85 34.01
C GLY A 56 -9.10 -1.64 33.30
N TYR A 57 -7.89 -1.79 32.76
CA TYR A 57 -7.20 -0.73 32.01
C TYR A 57 -7.96 -0.32 30.74
N LEU A 58 -8.44 -1.30 29.98
CA LEU A 58 -9.26 -1.07 28.79
C LEU A 58 -10.62 -0.44 29.15
N ALA A 59 -11.23 -0.85 30.27
CA ALA A 59 -12.46 -0.24 30.78
C ALA A 59 -12.27 1.23 31.21
N THR A 60 -11.16 1.57 31.87
CA THR A 60 -10.83 2.97 32.18
C THR A 60 -10.53 3.80 30.93
N ASN A 61 -9.84 3.24 29.94
CA ASN A 61 -9.67 3.90 28.64
C ASN A 61 -11.01 4.10 27.93
N ALA A 62 -11.94 3.16 28.04
CA ALA A 62 -13.27 3.29 27.48
C ALA A 62 -14.13 4.36 28.20
N LEU A 63 -13.87 4.64 29.48
CA LEU A 63 -14.52 5.71 30.27
C LEU A 63 -13.91 7.09 30.00
N HIS A 64 -12.59 7.16 29.77
CA HIS A 64 -11.93 8.39 29.34
C HIS A 64 -12.01 8.65 27.83
N GLY A 65 -12.40 7.65 27.05
CA GLY A 65 -12.61 7.76 25.61
C GLY A 65 -13.51 8.94 25.25
N SER A 66 -14.60 9.19 25.97
CA SER A 66 -15.50 10.32 25.65
C SER A 66 -14.89 11.72 25.82
N VAL A 67 -13.88 11.88 26.68
CA VAL A 67 -13.17 13.16 26.86
C VAL A 67 -12.09 13.31 25.80
N TYR A 68 -11.37 12.23 25.49
CA TYR A 68 -10.42 12.20 24.38
C TYR A 68 -11.11 12.32 23.02
N ASP A 69 -12.32 11.78 22.84
CA ASP A 69 -13.09 11.79 21.59
C ASP A 69 -13.29 13.22 21.02
N MET A 70 -13.62 14.20 21.88
CA MET A 70 -13.76 15.60 21.46
C MET A 70 -12.42 16.32 21.30
N GLU A 71 -11.47 16.10 22.22
CA GLU A 71 -10.13 16.69 22.10
C GLU A 71 -9.40 16.19 20.85
N ASP A 72 -9.51 14.89 20.55
CA ASP A 72 -8.97 14.24 19.36
C ASP A 72 -9.59 14.85 18.10
N LEU A 73 -10.91 15.08 18.10
CA LEU A 73 -11.60 15.76 16.99
C LEU A 73 -11.10 17.20 16.80
N LEU A 74 -10.88 17.94 17.88
CA LEU A 74 -10.31 19.30 17.83
C LEU A 74 -8.86 19.30 17.34
N ASN A 75 -8.10 18.26 17.66
CA ASN A 75 -6.70 18.06 17.30
C ASN A 75 -6.52 17.53 15.86
N VAL A 76 -7.59 17.14 15.16
CA VAL A 76 -7.50 16.83 13.72
C VAL A 76 -7.25 18.12 12.94
N VAL A 77 -5.98 18.36 12.65
CA VAL A 77 -5.52 19.50 11.84
C VAL A 77 -4.95 18.98 10.52
N MET A 78 -5.23 19.71 9.43
CA MET A 78 -4.60 19.43 8.15
C MET A 78 -3.15 19.87 8.18
N VAL A 79 -2.23 18.93 7.93
CA VAL A 79 -0.78 19.18 7.90
C VAL A 79 -0.31 19.13 6.44
N ASN A 80 0.49 20.12 6.02
CA ASN A 80 1.07 20.21 4.68
C ASN A 80 0.04 20.15 3.53
N ASP A 81 -1.15 20.73 3.70
CA ASP A 81 -2.26 20.70 2.74
C ASP A 81 -2.65 19.28 2.28
N ASN A 82 -2.34 18.26 3.09
CA ASN A 82 -2.62 16.88 2.76
C ASN A 82 -4.07 16.51 3.11
N LEU A 83 -4.98 16.87 2.20
CA LEU A 83 -6.41 16.57 2.33
C LEU A 83 -6.70 15.07 2.48
N VAL A 84 -5.93 14.20 1.83
CA VAL A 84 -6.16 12.74 1.89
C VAL A 84 -5.90 12.20 3.29
N GLN A 85 -4.80 12.63 3.91
CA GLN A 85 -4.46 12.22 5.26
C GLN A 85 -5.40 12.84 6.29
N PHE A 86 -5.80 14.09 6.09
CA PHE A 86 -6.79 14.75 6.93
C PHE A 86 -8.12 13.99 6.96
N ILE A 87 -8.71 13.66 5.80
CA ILE A 87 -9.98 12.91 5.75
C ILE A 87 -9.85 11.54 6.41
N ARG A 88 -8.73 10.82 6.20
CA ARG A 88 -8.50 9.54 6.88
C ARG A 88 -8.44 9.66 8.40
N ASN A 89 -7.71 10.65 8.90
CA ASN A 89 -7.61 10.90 10.33
C ASN A 89 -8.97 11.31 10.90
N TRP A 90 -9.70 12.16 10.18
CA TRP A 90 -11.06 12.58 10.52
C TRP A 90 -12.01 11.38 10.63
N ASP A 91 -12.06 10.50 9.63
CA ASP A 91 -12.89 9.30 9.64
C ASP A 91 -12.50 8.33 10.77
N THR A 92 -11.19 8.22 11.06
CA THR A 92 -10.67 7.37 12.13
C THR A 92 -11.12 7.86 13.51
N VAL A 93 -11.01 9.17 13.76
CA VAL A 93 -11.46 9.79 15.00
C VAL A 93 -12.97 9.64 15.12
N LEU A 94 -13.75 10.01 14.09
CA LEU A 94 -15.20 9.87 14.11
C LEU A 94 -15.68 8.43 14.36
N SER A 95 -14.96 7.43 13.85
CA SER A 95 -15.27 6.02 14.10
C SER A 95 -15.00 5.58 15.53
N GLY A 96 -14.10 6.27 16.24
CA GLY A 96 -13.78 6.02 17.65
C GLY A 96 -14.77 6.67 18.63
N ILE A 97 -15.45 7.74 18.21
CA ILE A 97 -16.36 8.50 19.07
C ILE A 97 -17.62 7.69 19.40
N LYS A 98 -17.90 7.48 20.69
CA LYS A 98 -19.09 6.73 21.13
C LYS A 98 -20.42 7.47 20.89
N LYS A 99 -20.39 8.80 20.99
CA LYS A 99 -21.56 9.66 20.77
C LYS A 99 -21.21 10.71 19.73
N THR A 100 -21.71 10.52 18.51
CA THR A 100 -21.49 11.45 17.41
C THR A 100 -21.87 12.88 17.83
N PRO A 101 -20.96 13.86 17.69
CA PRO A 101 -21.28 15.27 17.93
C PRO A 101 -22.39 15.74 16.99
N SER A 102 -23.03 16.87 17.33
CA SER A 102 -24.01 17.47 16.42
C SER A 102 -23.35 17.90 15.11
N ASP A 103 -24.12 17.85 14.03
CA ASP A 103 -23.68 18.25 12.69
C ASP A 103 -23.12 19.69 12.67
N ASP A 104 -23.69 20.61 13.44
CA ASP A 104 -23.20 21.99 13.55
C ASP A 104 -21.75 22.08 14.08
N VAL A 105 -21.40 21.22 15.04
CA VAL A 105 -20.04 21.16 15.59
C VAL A 105 -19.09 20.59 14.54
N LEU A 106 -19.48 19.49 13.89
CA LEU A 106 -18.70 18.87 12.82
C LEU A 106 -18.46 19.85 11.67
N GLU A 107 -19.50 20.56 11.26
CA GLU A 107 -19.46 21.60 10.23
C GLU A 107 -18.48 22.71 10.60
N SER A 108 -18.59 23.28 11.80
CA SER A 108 -17.70 24.36 12.25
C SER A 108 -16.22 23.95 12.28
N LEU A 109 -15.93 22.75 12.78
CA LEU A 109 -14.58 22.21 12.89
C LEU A 109 -14.00 21.86 11.51
N PHE A 110 -14.80 21.24 10.65
CA PHE A 110 -14.38 20.87 9.31
C PHE A 110 -14.15 22.11 8.43
N HIS A 111 -15.09 23.07 8.47
CA HIS A 111 -14.98 24.33 7.75
C HIS A 111 -13.72 25.11 8.14
N ARG A 112 -13.39 25.18 9.44
CA ARG A 112 -12.18 25.85 9.94
C ARG A 112 -10.89 25.34 9.30
N GLN A 113 -10.82 24.04 8.98
CA GLN A 113 -9.63 23.45 8.35
C GLN A 113 -9.69 23.50 6.83
N VAL A 114 -10.86 23.28 6.24
CA VAL A 114 -11.02 23.28 4.78
C VAL A 114 -10.88 24.68 4.18
N ASN A 115 -11.30 25.73 4.88
CA ASN A 115 -11.14 27.13 4.44
C ASN A 115 -9.66 27.51 4.24
N LYS A 116 -8.74 26.92 5.01
CA LYS A 116 -7.29 27.16 4.85
C LYS A 116 -6.71 26.49 3.61
N ASN A 117 -7.38 25.49 3.05
CA ASN A 117 -6.86 24.68 1.96
C ASN A 117 -7.23 25.28 0.60
N LYS A 118 -6.21 25.65 -0.18
CA LYS A 118 -6.38 26.20 -1.55
C LYS A 118 -7.06 25.21 -2.50
N ALA A 119 -6.93 23.91 -2.28
CA ALA A 119 -7.50 22.89 -3.16
C ALA A 119 -9.04 22.85 -3.14
N LEU A 120 -9.67 23.32 -2.06
CA LEU A 120 -11.13 23.33 -1.90
C LEU A 120 -11.71 24.74 -1.88
N ALA A 121 -10.91 25.77 -2.18
CA ALA A 121 -11.33 27.17 -2.10
C ALA A 121 -12.59 27.49 -2.94
N HIS A 122 -12.76 26.83 -4.09
CA HIS A 122 -13.96 27.00 -4.92
C HIS A 122 -15.22 26.47 -4.23
N ASP A 123 -15.16 25.26 -3.67
CA ASP A 123 -16.29 24.63 -2.98
C ASP A 123 -16.61 25.36 -1.67
N VAL A 124 -15.60 25.86 -0.96
CA VAL A 124 -15.77 26.70 0.24
C VAL A 124 -16.49 28.01 -0.10
N ALA A 125 -16.13 28.66 -1.21
CA ALA A 125 -16.80 29.89 -1.64
C ALA A 125 -18.28 29.66 -1.99
N ILE A 126 -18.65 28.48 -2.48
CA ILE A 126 -20.06 28.10 -2.69
C ILE A 126 -20.77 27.94 -1.34
N TYR A 127 -20.14 27.21 -0.42
CA TYR A 127 -20.65 27.01 0.94
C TYR A 127 -20.86 28.33 1.71
N GLU A 128 -19.91 29.27 1.65
CA GLU A 128 -20.02 30.58 2.34
C GLU A 128 -21.15 31.46 1.78
N ARG A 129 -21.48 31.31 0.49
CA ARG A 129 -22.56 32.04 -0.18
C ARG A 129 -23.93 31.38 -0.01
N ALA A 130 -23.95 30.13 0.43
CA ALA A 130 -25.17 29.37 0.60
C ALA A 130 -26.00 29.89 1.78
N ILE A 131 -27.32 29.75 1.67
CA ILE A 131 -28.28 30.20 2.68
C ILE A 131 -28.24 29.24 3.88
N ASP A 132 -28.40 29.78 5.09
CA ASP A 132 -28.51 28.97 6.32
C ASP A 132 -29.67 27.98 6.20
N GLY A 133 -29.39 26.68 6.40
CA GLY A 133 -30.36 25.59 6.24
C GLY A 133 -30.53 25.07 4.81
N SER A 134 -29.77 25.59 3.83
CA SER A 134 -29.69 24.98 2.49
C SER A 134 -28.83 23.71 2.53
N PRO A 135 -29.07 22.74 1.62
CA PRO A 135 -28.26 21.51 1.56
C PRO A 135 -26.79 21.79 1.23
N GLU A 136 -26.50 22.95 0.64
CA GLU A 136 -25.15 23.42 0.31
C GLU A 136 -24.40 24.00 1.51
N LYS A 137 -25.12 24.34 2.59
CA LYS A 137 -24.56 24.79 3.87
C LYS A 137 -24.69 23.69 4.92
N THR A 138 -24.04 22.57 4.62
CA THR A 138 -24.00 21.39 5.49
C THR A 138 -22.59 20.81 5.54
N PHE A 139 -22.26 20.15 6.64
CA PHE A 139 -21.06 19.30 6.74
C PHE A 139 -20.96 18.31 5.57
N GLU A 140 -22.09 17.70 5.17
CA GLU A 140 -22.13 16.69 4.11
C GLU A 140 -21.68 17.25 2.75
N PHE A 141 -22.06 18.49 2.43
CA PHE A 141 -21.63 19.15 1.19
C PHE A 141 -20.10 19.31 1.15
N LEU A 142 -19.51 19.87 2.21
CA LEU A 142 -18.06 20.06 2.31
C LEU A 142 -17.31 18.72 2.29
N TYR A 143 -17.82 17.70 2.98
CA TYR A 143 -17.23 16.36 3.00
C TYR A 143 -17.29 15.67 1.63
N LYS A 144 -18.41 15.81 0.90
CA LYS A 144 -18.54 15.31 -0.47
C LYS A 144 -17.62 16.04 -1.44
N ALA A 145 -17.47 17.35 -1.31
CA ALA A 145 -16.54 18.15 -2.11
C ALA A 145 -15.09 17.68 -1.90
N ALA A 146 -14.68 17.50 -0.64
CA ALA A 146 -13.36 16.97 -0.29
C ALA A 146 -13.09 15.60 -0.93
N ASN A 147 -14.03 14.66 -0.80
CA ASN A 147 -13.91 13.33 -1.40
C ASN A 147 -13.88 13.35 -2.93
N ARG A 148 -14.67 14.22 -3.56
CA ARG A 148 -14.66 14.43 -5.02
C ARG A 148 -13.28 14.88 -5.49
N HIS A 149 -12.69 15.86 -4.81
CA HIS A 149 -11.35 16.35 -5.12
C HIS A 149 -10.27 15.25 -4.94
N ILE A 150 -10.34 14.46 -3.87
CA ILE A 150 -9.43 13.32 -3.66
C ILE A 150 -9.56 12.30 -4.79
N ASN A 151 -10.79 11.94 -5.18
CA ASN A 151 -11.03 10.95 -6.22
C ASN A 151 -10.59 11.46 -7.60
N ALA A 152 -10.81 12.73 -7.92
CA ALA A 152 -10.30 13.35 -9.14
C ALA A 152 -8.77 13.27 -9.21
N LYS A 153 -8.07 13.62 -8.12
CA LYS A 153 -6.60 13.57 -8.04
C LYS A 153 -6.06 12.14 -8.12
N ARG A 154 -6.80 11.14 -7.61
CA ARG A 154 -6.45 9.71 -7.79
C ARG A 154 -6.58 9.28 -9.26
N LEU A 155 -7.67 9.68 -9.92
CA LEU A 155 -7.89 9.36 -11.32
C LEU A 155 -6.82 9.99 -12.23
N GLU A 156 -6.45 11.24 -11.96
CA GLU A 156 -5.37 11.94 -12.66
C GLU A 156 -4.04 11.18 -12.54
N LYS A 157 -3.62 10.84 -11.31
CA LYS A 157 -2.40 10.04 -11.09
C LYS A 157 -2.43 8.68 -11.81
N ASN A 158 -3.59 8.02 -11.83
CA ASN A 158 -3.76 6.76 -12.54
C ASN A 158 -3.63 6.94 -14.05
N ARG A 159 -4.26 7.99 -14.61
CA ARG A 159 -4.13 8.35 -16.03
C ARG A 159 -2.70 8.67 -16.40
N ASP A 160 -1.99 9.47 -15.59
CA ASP A 160 -0.58 9.79 -15.81
C ASP A 160 0.31 8.55 -15.78
N ARG A 161 0.05 7.61 -14.86
CA ARG A 161 0.77 6.34 -14.81
C ARG A 161 0.55 5.53 -16.08
N MET A 162 -0.69 5.44 -16.57
CA MET A 162 -0.99 4.73 -17.82
C MET A 162 -0.40 5.44 -19.04
N ALA A 163 -0.44 6.78 -19.09
CA ALA A 163 0.17 7.56 -20.15
C ALA A 163 1.69 7.39 -20.18
N LYS A 164 2.37 7.39 -19.03
CA LYS A 164 3.81 7.11 -18.92
C LYS A 164 4.15 5.68 -19.36
N GLN A 165 3.32 4.69 -19.04
CA GLN A 165 3.51 3.31 -19.49
C GLN A 165 3.30 3.17 -21.00
N ALA A 166 2.29 3.84 -21.57
CA ALA A 166 2.06 3.87 -23.00
C ALA A 166 3.20 4.59 -23.76
N ALA A 167 3.71 5.69 -23.20
CA ALA A 167 4.82 6.45 -23.76
C ALA A 167 6.18 5.72 -23.63
N ALA A 168 6.36 4.87 -22.62
CA ALA A 168 7.58 4.10 -22.44
C ALA A 168 7.78 2.99 -23.49
N GLY A 169 6.74 2.64 -24.26
CA GLY A 169 6.79 1.58 -25.25
C GLY A 169 6.99 0.18 -24.65
N MET A 170 6.45 -0.85 -25.30
CA MET A 170 6.80 -2.22 -24.97
C MET A 170 8.31 -2.42 -25.21
N PRO A 171 9.11 -2.88 -24.23
CA PRO A 171 10.48 -3.25 -24.51
C PRO A 171 10.46 -4.36 -25.58
N SER A 172 11.05 -4.07 -26.73
CA SER A 172 11.16 -5.05 -27.81
C SER A 172 11.97 -6.24 -27.31
N ALA A 173 11.43 -7.45 -27.48
CA ALA A 173 12.14 -8.67 -27.15
C ALA A 173 13.53 -8.67 -27.83
N PRO A 174 14.61 -9.02 -27.12
CA PRO A 174 15.94 -9.03 -27.72
C PRO A 174 15.95 -9.96 -28.95
N ALA A 175 16.50 -9.45 -30.06
CA ALA A 175 16.58 -10.21 -31.31
C ALA A 175 17.26 -11.57 -31.08
N PRO A 176 16.79 -12.67 -31.71
CA PRO A 176 17.42 -13.98 -31.57
C PRO A 176 18.90 -13.89 -31.98
N LEU A 177 19.80 -14.26 -31.07
CA LEU A 177 21.24 -14.28 -31.34
C LEU A 177 21.51 -15.21 -32.53
N LYS A 178 22.02 -14.67 -33.64
CA LYS A 178 22.52 -15.48 -34.77
C LYS A 178 23.59 -16.43 -34.23
N ARG A 179 23.31 -17.74 -34.24
CA ARG A 179 24.25 -18.76 -33.76
C ARG A 179 25.48 -18.76 -34.68
N VAL A 180 26.67 -18.62 -34.09
CA VAL A 180 27.93 -18.77 -34.82
C VAL A 180 28.12 -20.27 -35.14
N PRO A 181 28.44 -20.65 -36.39
CA PRO A 181 28.67 -22.05 -36.75
C PRO A 181 29.79 -22.69 -35.91
N LYS A 182 29.66 -24.00 -35.61
CA LYS A 182 30.67 -24.75 -34.85
C LYS A 182 32.03 -24.69 -35.55
N GLY A 183 33.10 -24.41 -34.80
CA GLY A 183 34.48 -24.34 -35.30
C GLY A 183 35.02 -22.92 -35.55
N PHE A 184 34.17 -21.88 -35.46
CA PHE A 184 34.57 -20.48 -35.62
C PHE A 184 34.63 -19.76 -34.27
N CYS A 185 35.59 -18.84 -34.12
CA CYS A 185 35.73 -18.08 -32.88
C CYS A 185 34.60 -17.05 -32.76
N ILE A 186 33.83 -17.12 -31.68
CA ILE A 186 32.67 -16.24 -31.44
C ILE A 186 33.11 -14.79 -31.31
N ASP A 187 34.22 -14.54 -30.59
CA ASP A 187 34.75 -13.20 -30.37
C ASP A 187 35.27 -12.59 -31.68
N PHE A 188 36.00 -13.36 -32.48
CA PHE A 188 36.48 -12.88 -33.79
C PHE A 188 35.33 -12.60 -34.76
N VAL A 189 34.33 -13.49 -34.86
CA VAL A 189 33.18 -13.30 -35.77
C VAL A 189 32.31 -12.11 -35.35
N ARG A 190 32.21 -11.81 -34.05
CA ARG A 190 31.39 -10.69 -33.54
C ARG A 190 32.13 -9.36 -33.48
N LYS A 191 33.40 -9.36 -33.05
CA LYS A 191 34.19 -8.17 -32.73
C LYS A 191 35.33 -7.91 -33.72
N GLY A 192 35.64 -8.86 -34.62
CA GLY A 192 36.72 -8.75 -35.61
C GLY A 192 38.13 -8.97 -35.05
N SER A 193 38.26 -9.23 -33.74
CA SER A 193 39.53 -9.51 -33.08
C SER A 193 39.32 -10.56 -31.99
N CYS A 194 40.33 -11.40 -31.76
CA CYS A 194 40.33 -12.39 -30.67
C CYS A 194 41.52 -12.11 -29.76
N SER A 195 41.27 -11.99 -28.46
CA SER A 195 42.29 -11.68 -27.45
C SER A 195 43.11 -12.90 -26.99
N LYS A 196 42.94 -14.07 -27.63
CA LYS A 196 43.70 -15.29 -27.29
C LYS A 196 44.83 -15.50 -28.30
N ASP A 197 46.07 -15.48 -27.81
CA ASP A 197 47.28 -15.60 -28.64
C ASP A 197 47.39 -16.94 -29.40
N ASN A 198 46.81 -18.03 -28.88
CA ASN A 198 46.74 -19.32 -29.55
C ASN A 198 45.31 -19.89 -29.56
N CYS A 199 44.42 -19.24 -30.30
CA CYS A 199 43.00 -19.60 -30.36
C CYS A 199 42.77 -20.91 -31.16
N PRO A 200 42.10 -21.94 -30.59
CA PRO A 200 41.81 -23.20 -31.29
C PRO A 200 40.77 -23.09 -32.43
N TYR A 201 40.15 -21.93 -32.59
CA TYR A 201 39.01 -21.74 -33.48
C TYR A 201 39.38 -20.84 -34.67
N LYS A 202 38.70 -21.05 -35.80
CA LYS A 202 38.99 -20.30 -37.03
C LYS A 202 38.66 -18.82 -36.89
N HIS A 203 39.59 -17.96 -37.28
CA HIS A 203 39.47 -16.50 -37.34
C HIS A 203 39.11 -16.03 -38.76
N GLU A 204 38.00 -16.53 -39.27
CA GLU A 204 37.47 -16.19 -40.58
C GLU A 204 35.97 -15.91 -40.46
N LYS A 205 35.42 -15.12 -41.38
CA LYS A 205 33.95 -14.91 -41.42
C LYS A 205 33.32 -16.15 -42.08
N PRO A 206 32.36 -16.82 -41.44
CA PRO A 206 31.70 -17.97 -42.04
C PRO A 206 30.99 -17.53 -43.33
N GLU A 207 31.25 -18.24 -44.43
CA GLU A 207 30.50 -18.04 -45.67
C GLU A 207 29.01 -18.26 -45.40
N LYS A 208 28.16 -17.36 -45.89
CA LYS A 208 26.71 -17.52 -45.76
C LYS A 208 26.32 -18.81 -46.48
N PRO A 209 25.56 -19.73 -45.85
CA PRO A 209 24.99 -20.83 -46.62
C PRO A 209 24.13 -20.21 -47.73
N ARG A 210 24.39 -20.59 -48.99
CA ARG A 210 23.49 -20.26 -50.09
C ARG A 210 22.11 -20.80 -49.70
N GLY A 211 21.12 -19.92 -49.60
CA GLY A 211 19.78 -20.29 -49.19
C GLY A 211 19.26 -21.46 -50.03
N ARG A 212 18.50 -22.38 -49.40
CA ARG A 212 17.79 -23.45 -50.10
C ARG A 212 17.00 -22.83 -51.26
N ALA A 213 17.27 -23.30 -52.49
CA ALA A 213 16.49 -22.89 -53.66
C ALA A 213 15.01 -23.18 -53.40
N GLN A 214 14.16 -22.18 -53.64
CA GLN A 214 12.73 -22.25 -53.43
C GLN A 214 12.14 -23.35 -54.32
N VAL A 215 11.61 -24.42 -53.72
CA VAL A 215 11.03 -25.53 -54.49
C VAL A 215 9.60 -25.13 -54.88
N GLU A 216 9.33 -25.06 -56.18
CA GLU A 216 7.98 -24.80 -56.70
C GLU A 216 6.99 -25.86 -56.21
N CYS A 217 5.81 -25.41 -55.80
CA CYS A 217 4.76 -26.29 -55.31
C CYS A 217 4.26 -27.19 -56.46
N LYS A 218 4.38 -28.53 -56.32
CA LYS A 218 3.89 -29.49 -57.33
C LYS A 218 2.39 -29.30 -57.65
N PHE A 219 1.60 -28.86 -56.66
CA PHE A 219 0.16 -28.62 -56.79
C PHE A 219 -0.17 -27.28 -57.44
N PHE A 220 0.77 -26.32 -57.48
CA PHE A 220 0.64 -25.09 -58.26
C PHE A 220 0.68 -25.38 -59.76
N LYS A 221 1.58 -26.26 -60.23
CA LYS A 221 1.63 -26.70 -61.64
C LYS A 221 0.36 -27.40 -62.11
N GLN A 222 -0.38 -27.98 -61.17
CA GLN A 222 -1.66 -28.66 -61.45
C GLN A 222 -2.88 -27.74 -61.27
N GLY A 223 -2.67 -26.45 -61.00
CA GLY A 223 -3.75 -25.46 -60.84
C GLY A 223 -4.61 -25.64 -59.59
N ARG A 224 -4.20 -26.50 -58.66
CA ARG A 224 -4.95 -26.83 -57.43
C ARG A 224 -4.47 -26.04 -56.21
N CYS A 225 -3.49 -25.16 -56.38
CA CYS A 225 -2.93 -24.34 -55.33
C CYS A 225 -2.73 -22.92 -55.85
N ASN A 226 -3.12 -21.92 -55.06
CA ASN A 226 -2.96 -20.50 -55.40
C ASN A 226 -1.65 -19.91 -54.85
N LYS A 227 -0.81 -20.72 -54.22
CA LYS A 227 0.51 -20.33 -53.71
C LYS A 227 1.59 -21.00 -54.57
N GLY A 228 2.41 -20.20 -55.23
CA GLY A 228 3.43 -20.65 -56.20
C GLY A 228 4.57 -21.50 -55.63
N TYR A 229 4.77 -21.45 -54.32
CA TYR A 229 5.93 -22.07 -53.67
C TYR A 229 5.48 -22.93 -52.49
N ALA A 230 6.19 -24.03 -52.24
CA ALA A 230 5.99 -24.84 -51.06
C ALA A 230 6.59 -24.10 -49.84
N ASP A 231 5.78 -23.88 -48.80
CA ASP A 231 6.29 -23.41 -47.50
C ASP A 231 7.20 -24.50 -46.91
N PRO A 232 8.32 -24.13 -46.25
CA PRO A 232 9.32 -25.07 -45.73
C PRO A 232 8.82 -25.99 -44.61
#